data_AF-A0A8A1LE00-F1
#
_entry.id   AF-A0A8A1LE00-F1
#
_cell.length_a   1.000
_cell.length_b   1.000
_cell.length_c   1.000
_cell.angle_alpha   90.00
_cell.angle_beta   90.00
_cell.angle_gamma   90.00
#
_symmetry.space_group_name_H-M   'P 1'
#
loop_
_entity.id
_entity.type
_entity.pdbx_description
1 polymer ?
#
loop_
_entity_poly.entity_id
_entity_poly.type
_entity_poly.pdbx_seq_one_letter_code
_entity_poly.pdbx_strand_id
1 'polypeptide(L)'
;MGRLALSQEDKQVRDWFIETTKALGCNITVDEMGDIFAVRPGRRKMVPATFVGSHLDTQPTGGRYDGILGVCAGIEMLKVLEEKGIETEGRIGVVNWTN
;
A
#
# COMPACT_ATOMS: atom_id res chain seq x y z
N MET A 1 16.83 -0.27 11.97
CA MET A 1 15.59 0.52 12.10
C MET A 1 14.62 -0.39 12.85
N GLY A 2 13.95 0.10 13.89
CA GLY A 2 13.02 -0.71 14.68
C GLY A 2 11.62 -0.13 14.56
N ARG A 3 10.75 -0.79 13.80
CA ARG A 3 9.35 -0.45 13.64
C ARG A 3 8.54 -1.73 13.76
N LEU A 4 8.33 -2.18 14.99
CA LEU A 4 7.63 -3.43 15.27
C LEU A 4 6.16 -3.28 14.91
N ALA A 5 5.54 -4.36 14.46
CA ALA A 5 4.14 -4.35 14.11
C ALA A 5 3.27 -3.86 15.26
N LEU A 6 2.29 -3.03 14.93
CA LEU A 6 1.33 -2.42 15.85
C LEU A 6 1.95 -1.49 16.91
N SER A 7 3.23 -1.15 16.79
CA SER A 7 3.85 -0.10 17.60
C SER A 7 3.39 1.29 17.16
N GLN A 8 3.75 2.32 17.94
CA GLN A 8 3.44 3.70 17.57
C GLN A 8 4.13 4.10 16.25
N GLU A 9 5.33 3.58 15.99
CA GLU A 9 6.09 3.80 14.76
C GLU A 9 5.43 3.09 13.56
N ASP A 10 4.88 1.89 13.75
CA ASP A 10 4.12 1.20 12.70
C ASP A 10 2.82 1.94 12.39
N LYS A 11 2.13 2.44 13.42
CA LYS A 11 0.97 3.33 13.20
C LYS A 11 1.34 4.55 12.36
N GLN A 12 2.46 5.22 12.66
CA GLN A 12 2.90 6.40 11.89
C GLN A 12 3.15 6.10 10.42
N VAL A 13 3.80 4.97 10.09
CA VAL A 13 4.03 4.61 8.68
C VAL A 13 2.74 4.17 7.98
N ARG A 14 1.81 3.54 8.71
CA ARG A 14 0.48 3.18 8.19
C ARG A 14 -0.38 4.41 7.90
N ASP A 15 -0.36 5.41 8.78
CA ASP A 15 -1.02 6.69 8.56
C ASP A 15 -0.44 7.37 7.30
N TRP A 16 0.89 7.42 7.17
CA TRP A 16 1.57 7.93 5.98
C TRP A 16 1.20 7.16 4.69
N PHE A 17 1.12 5.83 4.75
CA PHE A 17 0.70 5.00 3.62
C PHE A 17 -0.72 5.34 3.16
N ILE A 18 -1.65 5.49 4.10
CA ILE A 18 -3.04 5.88 3.83
C ILE A 18 -3.11 7.27 3.19
N GLU A 19 -2.43 8.27 3.77
CA GLU A 19 -2.44 9.64 3.25
C GLU A 19 -1.84 9.70 1.84
N THR A 20 -0.69 9.06 1.65
CA THR A 20 0.03 9.02 0.38
C THR A 20 -0.81 8.40 -0.73
N THR A 21 -1.44 7.25 -0.46
CA THR A 21 -2.22 6.53 -1.48
C THR A 21 -3.59 7.18 -1.73
N LYS A 22 -4.22 7.79 -0.72
CA LYS A 22 -5.43 8.61 -0.92
C LYS A 22 -5.17 9.80 -1.85
N ALA A 23 -4.02 10.46 -1.71
CA ALA A 23 -3.62 11.55 -2.60
C ALA A 23 -3.45 11.10 -4.07
N LEU A 24 -3.24 9.80 -4.30
CA LEU A 24 -3.18 9.18 -5.63
C LEU A 24 -4.53 8.60 -6.10
N GLY A 25 -5.64 9.02 -5.47
CA GLY A 25 -6.99 8.63 -5.87
C GLY A 25 -7.39 7.22 -5.46
N CYS A 26 -6.69 6.60 -4.52
CA CYS A 26 -7.05 5.28 -4.01
C CYS A 26 -8.18 5.34 -2.98
N ASN A 27 -9.08 4.37 -3.04
CA ASN A 27 -10.00 4.05 -1.96
C ASN A 27 -9.29 3.14 -0.95
N ILE A 28 -9.51 3.39 0.35
CA ILE A 28 -8.84 2.66 1.42
C ILE A 28 -9.84 1.76 2.14
N THR A 29 -9.46 0.50 2.30
CA THR A 29 -10.12 -0.46 3.18
C THR A 29 -9.10 -0.97 4.19
N VAL A 30 -9.50 -1.07 5.46
CA VAL A 30 -8.75 -1.80 6.49
C VAL A 30 -9.63 -2.94 6.95
N ASP A 31 -9.10 -4.15 6.95
CA ASP A 31 -9.85 -5.33 7.41
C ASP A 31 -9.68 -5.58 8.91
N GLU A 32 -10.31 -6.66 9.38
CA GLU A 32 -10.30 -7.04 10.80
C GLU A 32 -8.90 -7.47 11.31
N MET A 33 -7.97 -7.85 10.43
CA MET A 33 -6.57 -8.15 10.78
C MET A 33 -5.68 -6.91 10.78
N GLY A 34 -6.20 -5.77 10.33
CA GLY A 34 -5.45 -4.52 10.21
C GLY A 34 -4.69 -4.41 8.90
N ASP A 35 -4.94 -5.29 7.93
CA ASP A 35 -4.36 -5.20 6.59
C ASP A 35 -4.96 -4.00 5.87
N ILE A 36 -4.11 -3.22 5.20
CA ILE A 36 -4.53 -1.98 4.55
C ILE A 36 -4.48 -2.14 3.04
N PHE A 37 -5.63 -2.02 2.40
CA PHE A 37 -5.79 -2.12 0.95
C PHE A 37 -6.06 -0.73 0.38
N ALA A 38 -5.12 -0.20 -0.40
CA ALA A 38 -5.28 1.02 -1.18
C ALA A 38 -5.57 0.66 -2.64
N VAL A 39 -6.79 0.91 -3.11
CA VAL A 39 -7.25 0.47 -4.44
C VAL A 39 -7.60 1.66 -5.33
N ARG A 40 -6.88 1.81 -6.43
CA ARG A 40 -7.19 2.73 -7.52
C ARG A 40 -8.28 2.13 -8.41
N PRO A 41 -9.34 2.89 -8.76
CA PRO A 41 -10.34 2.45 -9.72
C PRO A 41 -9.74 2.10 -11.09
N GLY A 42 -10.39 1.19 -11.80
CA GLY A 42 -10.11 0.92 -13.21
C GLY A 42 -11.41 0.91 -14.02
N ARG A 43 -11.29 0.74 -15.34
CA ARG A 43 -12.40 0.83 -16.29
C ARG A 43 -13.54 -0.14 -15.97
N ARG A 44 -13.22 -1.39 -15.64
CA ARG A 44 -14.20 -2.43 -15.26
C ARG A 44 -14.37 -2.49 -13.74
N LYS A 45 -15.59 -2.26 -13.27
CA LYS A 45 -15.91 -2.23 -11.82
C LYS A 45 -16.09 -3.62 -11.19
N MET A 46 -16.55 -4.61 -11.97
CA MET A 46 -16.95 -5.93 -11.47
C MET A 46 -15.88 -7.01 -11.63
N VAL A 47 -14.62 -6.63 -11.77
CA VAL A 47 -13.47 -7.56 -11.80
C VAL A 47 -12.64 -7.43 -10.54
N PRO A 48 -12.04 -8.51 -10.01
CA PRO A 48 -11.11 -8.44 -8.89
C PRO A 48 -9.98 -7.44 -9.15
N ALA A 49 -9.47 -6.82 -8.09
CA ALA A 49 -8.30 -5.96 -8.21
C ALA A 49 -7.02 -6.80 -8.33
N THR A 50 -6.08 -6.33 -9.15
CA THR A 50 -4.71 -6.85 -9.14
C THR A 50 -3.93 -6.14 -8.04
N PHE A 51 -3.28 -6.89 -7.15
CA PHE A 51 -2.55 -6.35 -6.02
C PHE A 51 -1.04 -6.51 -6.17
N VAL A 52 -0.32 -5.50 -5.69
CA VAL A 52 1.09 -5.54 -5.33
C VAL A 52 1.21 -5.16 -3.86
N GLY A 53 2.19 -5.67 -3.14
CA GLY A 53 2.33 -5.31 -1.74
C GLY A 53 3.38 -6.13 -1.01
N SER A 54 3.47 -5.87 0.27
CA SER A 54 4.31 -6.59 1.22
C SER A 54 3.92 -6.13 2.63
N HIS A 55 4.87 -5.79 3.49
CA HIS A 55 4.63 -5.31 4.85
C HIS A 55 5.51 -4.09 5.17
N LEU A 56 5.08 -3.29 6.15
CA LEU A 56 5.77 -2.06 6.58
C LEU A 56 6.41 -2.17 7.97
N ASP A 57 6.05 -3.17 8.78
CA ASP A 57 6.76 -3.48 10.01
C ASP A 57 8.18 -3.99 9.71
N THR A 58 9.02 -4.00 10.74
CA THR A 58 10.39 -4.51 10.68
C THR A 58 10.70 -5.34 11.91
N GLN A 59 11.72 -6.18 11.79
CA GLN A 59 12.39 -6.76 12.97
C GLN A 59 12.98 -5.67 13.88
N PRO A 60 13.30 -5.97 15.16
CA PRO A 60 13.90 -4.99 16.09
C PRO A 60 15.16 -4.29 15.56
N THR A 61 16.00 -5.05 14.85
CA THR A 61 17.21 -4.56 14.16
C THR A 61 17.08 -4.66 12.64
N GLY A 62 15.86 -4.47 12.13
CA GLY A 62 15.53 -4.61 10.71
C GLY A 62 16.28 -3.63 9.80
N GLY A 63 16.49 -4.08 8.55
CA GLY A 63 17.01 -3.28 7.45
C GLY A 63 15.98 -2.29 6.91
N ARG A 64 16.36 -1.54 5.86
CA ARG A 64 15.48 -0.52 5.25
C ARG A 64 14.63 -1.03 4.09
N TYR A 65 14.84 -2.27 3.65
CA TYR A 65 14.31 -2.77 2.37
C TYR A 65 13.38 -3.96 2.50
N ASP A 66 13.58 -4.78 3.53
CA ASP A 66 12.72 -5.93 3.80
C ASP A 66 11.28 -5.46 4.05
N GLY A 67 10.33 -6.04 3.33
CA GLY A 67 8.94 -5.59 3.24
C GLY A 67 8.74 -4.24 2.53
N ILE A 68 9.35 -3.20 3.09
CA ILE A 68 9.18 -1.78 2.75
C ILE A 68 9.36 -1.53 1.25
N LEU A 69 10.33 -2.18 0.61
CA LEU A 69 10.59 -2.00 -0.82
C LEU A 69 9.38 -2.41 -1.67
N GLY A 70 8.69 -3.49 -1.33
CA GLY A 70 7.53 -3.96 -2.08
C GLY A 70 6.35 -3.00 -1.99
N VAL A 71 6.09 -2.45 -0.81
CA VAL A 71 5.02 -1.47 -0.59
C VAL A 71 5.35 -0.14 -1.30
N CYS A 72 6.59 0.35 -1.17
CA CYS A 72 7.03 1.58 -1.84
C CYS A 72 7.03 1.43 -3.37
N ALA A 73 7.44 0.28 -3.91
CA ALA A 73 7.38 0.01 -5.35
C ALA A 73 5.92 0.00 -5.85
N GLY A 74 4.98 -0.50 -5.05
CA GLY A 74 3.55 -0.40 -5.34
C GLY A 74 3.04 1.04 -5.39
N ILE A 75 3.44 1.88 -4.42
CA ILE A 75 3.11 3.32 -4.44
C ILE A 75 3.70 4.00 -5.69
N GLU A 76 4.94 3.69 -6.04
CA GLU A 76 5.60 4.25 -7.21
C GLU A 76 4.89 3.85 -8.51
N MET A 77 4.44 2.60 -8.62
CA MET A 77 3.59 2.15 -9.71
C MET A 77 2.33 3.00 -9.84
N LEU A 78 1.64 3.30 -8.72
CA LEU A 78 0.46 4.18 -8.74
C LEU A 78 0.80 5.60 -9.21
N LYS A 79 1.91 6.18 -8.75
CA LYS A 79 2.38 7.50 -9.19
C LYS A 79 2.64 7.54 -10.69
N VAL A 80 3.36 6.55 -11.22
CA VAL A 80 3.67 6.47 -12.66
C VAL A 80 2.38 6.34 -13.48
N LEU A 81 1.40 5.56 -13.03
CA LEU A 81 0.10 5.45 -13.71
C LEU A 81 -0.63 6.80 -13.75
N GLU A 82 -0.60 7.56 -12.66
CA GLU A 82 -1.20 8.90 -12.57
C GLU A 82 -0.46 9.91 -13.47
N GLU A 83 0.86 10.01 -13.35
CA GLU A 83 1.69 10.93 -14.14
C GLU A 83 1.60 10.69 -15.66
N LYS A 84 1.39 9.43 -16.07
CA LYS A 84 1.22 9.05 -17.46
C LYS A 84 -0.23 9.07 -17.94
N GLY A 85 -1.19 9.37 -17.06
CA GLY A 85 -2.62 9.35 -17.40
C GLY A 85 -3.12 7.97 -17.86
N ILE A 86 -2.54 6.89 -17.33
CA ILE A 86 -2.89 5.52 -17.75
C ILE A 86 -4.13 5.04 -16.99
N GLU A 87 -5.20 4.76 -17.73
CA GLU A 87 -6.37 4.05 -17.23
C GLU A 87 -6.19 2.53 -17.36
N THR A 88 -6.36 1.79 -16.27
CA THR A 88 -6.23 0.32 -16.26
C THR A 88 -7.57 -0.37 -16.53
N GLU A 89 -7.54 -1.53 -17.18
CA GLU A 89 -8.76 -2.31 -17.47
C GLU A 89 -9.51 -2.79 -16.23
N GLY A 90 -8.75 -3.12 -15.17
CA GLY A 90 -9.28 -3.52 -13.87
C GLY A 90 -8.74 -2.60 -12.78
N ARG A 91 -9.29 -2.74 -11.58
CA ARG A 91 -8.78 -2.08 -10.38
C ARG A 91 -7.37 -2.57 -10.08
N ILE A 92 -6.52 -1.68 -9.59
CA ILE A 92 -5.16 -2.02 -9.16
C ILE A 92 -4.93 -1.47 -7.77
N GLY A 93 -4.26 -2.22 -6.91
CA GLY A 93 -4.10 -1.82 -5.52
C GLY A 93 -2.75 -2.16 -4.92
N VAL A 94 -2.41 -1.42 -3.87
CA VAL A 94 -1.26 -1.68 -3.01
C VAL A 94 -1.77 -2.18 -1.67
N VAL A 95 -1.22 -3.29 -1.19
CA VAL A 95 -1.53 -3.85 0.13
C VAL A 95 -0.35 -3.74 1.08
N ASN A 96 -0.62 -3.30 2.30
CA ASN A 96 0.28 -3.44 3.45
C ASN A 96 -0.30 -4.49 4.39
N TRP A 97 0.33 -5.67 4.40
CA TRP A 97 -0.01 -6.76 5.30
C TRP A 97 0.49 -6.47 6.72
N THR A 98 -0.29 -6.88 7.70
CA THR A 98 0.11 -6.93 9.11
C THR A 98 0.85 -8.24 9.35
N ASN A 99 2.08 -8.13 9.87
CA ASN A 99 3.01 -9.23 10.07
C ASN A 99 3.55 -9.19 11.50
#